data_AF-A0A0S7EWX2-F1
#
_entry.id   AF-A0A0S7EWX2-F1
#
_cell.length_a   1.000
_cell.length_b   1.000
_cell.length_c   1.000
_cell.angle_alpha   90.00
_cell.angle_beta   90.00
_cell.angle_gamma   90.00
#
_symmetry.space_group_name_H-M   'P 1'
#
loop_
_entity.id
_entity.type
_entity.pdbx_description
1 polymer ?
#
loop_
_entity_poly.entity_id
_entity_poly.type
_entity_poly.pdbx_seq_one_letter_code
_entity_poly.pdbx_strand_id
1 'polypeptide(L)'
;MDWMPIGRNCVDHYRQLSRYCVFSHDEMVCNMAFKADTMDVELASALLGDMTTMIQEERELREKIDKMSVVQRRRVDYELLPDEARQCCKCRTTCYLSGIVCSCSPDKMACLYHAQHLCSCPYRNLTLHFKFTLDELYPLMESVKLRSESYKEWLSAVEDIVENKGAKKKGLEELHSLVEQAETKAFPKLSLLDQLRTVTSEADKVAVMAQQLLNGKRQTRYRSGGGKSQNQNELTVEELRSFVQQLDNLPCNIRQAPLLKDLLTRVDDFQQRSNRLLSDEAPSPQELQELLDVSLGLDVELPQLPLLRERLEQARWLEAVQQASSRPDSLCLDTMRRLIDQGVGLAPHSSVERAMARLQELLTVSEQWEERVLGLMDAR
;
A
#
# COMPACT_ATOMS: atom_id res chain seq x y z
N MET A 1 -24.92 -9.53 -19.10
CA MET A 1 -25.15 -9.16 -20.53
C MET A 1 -25.30 -10.46 -21.32
N ASP A 2 -26.49 -11.06 -21.29
CA ASP A 2 -26.63 -12.51 -21.55
C ASP A 2 -27.13 -12.82 -22.97
N TRP A 3 -27.42 -11.79 -23.76
CA TRP A 3 -28.05 -11.94 -25.07
C TRP A 3 -27.04 -12.16 -26.21
N MET A 4 -25.75 -11.82 -26.05
CA MET A 4 -24.76 -11.93 -27.14
C MET A 4 -24.67 -13.34 -27.73
N PRO A 5 -24.50 -14.42 -26.91
CA PRO A 5 -24.50 -15.79 -27.44
C PRO A 5 -25.85 -16.20 -28.04
N ILE A 6 -26.95 -15.69 -27.47
CA ILE A 6 -28.31 -15.95 -27.99
C ILE A 6 -28.48 -15.31 -29.37
N GLY A 7 -27.93 -14.12 -29.59
CA GLY A 7 -27.93 -13.41 -30.88
C GLY A 7 -27.24 -14.22 -31.97
N ARG A 8 -26.02 -14.72 -31.70
CA ARG A 8 -25.28 -15.59 -32.64
C ARG A 8 -26.05 -16.87 -32.97
N ASN A 9 -26.55 -17.57 -31.94
CA ASN A 9 -27.38 -18.77 -32.14
C ASN A 9 -28.67 -18.48 -32.92
N CYS A 10 -29.25 -17.30 -32.77
CA CYS A 10 -30.42 -16.87 -33.53
C CYS A 10 -30.09 -16.71 -35.02
N VAL A 11 -28.94 -16.10 -35.36
CA VAL A 11 -28.48 -15.98 -36.76
C VAL A 11 -28.26 -17.37 -37.38
N ASP A 12 -27.68 -18.30 -36.63
CA ASP A 12 -27.49 -19.68 -37.06
C ASP A 12 -28.81 -20.39 -37.34
N HIS A 13 -29.79 -20.19 -36.47
CA HIS A 13 -31.13 -20.73 -36.66
C HIS A 13 -31.83 -20.08 -37.86
N TYR A 14 -31.72 -18.76 -38.04
CA TYR A 14 -32.30 -18.05 -39.19
C TYR A 14 -31.72 -18.54 -40.51
N ARG A 15 -30.42 -18.81 -40.53
CA ARG A 15 -29.71 -19.39 -41.68
C ARG A 15 -30.27 -20.76 -42.07
N GLN A 16 -30.63 -21.60 -41.10
CA GLN A 16 -31.28 -22.90 -41.38
C GLN A 16 -32.69 -22.74 -41.98
N LEU A 17 -33.41 -21.69 -41.58
CA LEU A 17 -34.77 -21.42 -42.01
C LEU A 17 -34.88 -20.53 -43.27
N SER A 18 -33.75 -20.08 -43.81
CA SER A 18 -33.70 -19.09 -44.91
C SER A 18 -34.45 -17.79 -44.59
N ARG A 19 -34.40 -17.35 -43.32
CA ARG A 19 -35.06 -16.13 -42.83
C ARG A 19 -34.12 -14.92 -42.92
N TYR A 20 -34.66 -13.78 -43.35
CA TYR A 20 -33.91 -12.52 -43.39
C TYR A 20 -33.51 -12.07 -41.98
N CYS A 21 -32.28 -11.59 -41.85
CA CYS A 21 -31.79 -10.91 -40.66
C CYS A 21 -32.18 -9.41 -40.73
N VAL A 22 -32.46 -8.80 -39.58
CA VAL A 22 -32.75 -7.36 -39.48
C VAL A 22 -31.46 -6.53 -39.54
N PHE A 23 -30.35 -7.10 -39.08
CA PHE A 23 -29.00 -6.55 -39.15
C PHE A 23 -27.99 -7.70 -39.10
N SER A 24 -26.72 -7.42 -39.39
CA SER A 24 -25.64 -8.40 -39.24
C SER A 24 -25.10 -8.42 -37.80
N HIS A 25 -25.13 -9.59 -37.15
CA HIS A 25 -24.59 -9.75 -35.79
C HIS A 25 -23.08 -9.53 -35.76
N ASP A 26 -22.34 -10.06 -36.75
CA ASP A 26 -20.88 -9.88 -36.83
C ASP A 26 -20.49 -8.41 -37.10
N GLU A 27 -21.33 -7.66 -37.82
CA GLU A 27 -21.15 -6.20 -38.00
C GLU A 27 -21.23 -5.47 -36.67
N MET A 28 -22.26 -5.76 -35.89
CA MET A 28 -22.44 -5.18 -34.58
C MET A 28 -21.30 -5.54 -33.63
N VAL A 29 -20.84 -6.80 -33.65
CA VAL A 29 -19.68 -7.28 -32.86
C VAL A 29 -18.41 -6.49 -33.19
N CYS A 30 -18.09 -6.34 -34.47
CA CYS A 30 -16.92 -5.56 -34.89
C CYS A 30 -17.06 -4.08 -34.52
N ASN A 31 -18.24 -3.49 -34.71
CA ASN A 31 -18.54 -2.10 -34.34
C ASN A 31 -18.42 -1.84 -32.82
N MET A 32 -18.81 -2.81 -32.00
CA MET A 32 -18.55 -2.77 -30.57
C MET A 32 -17.05 -2.84 -30.29
N ALA A 33 -16.33 -3.79 -30.90
CA ALA A 33 -14.89 -3.98 -30.70
C ALA A 33 -14.06 -2.71 -31.04
N PHE A 34 -14.45 -1.95 -32.07
CA PHE A 34 -13.82 -0.65 -32.38
C PHE A 34 -13.94 0.40 -31.26
N LYS A 35 -14.84 0.19 -30.29
CA LYS A 35 -15.07 1.08 -29.14
C LYS A 35 -14.67 0.43 -27.82
N ALA A 36 -13.80 -0.59 -27.85
CA ALA A 36 -13.39 -1.38 -26.68
C ALA A 36 -12.98 -0.51 -25.49
N ASP A 37 -12.20 0.55 -25.72
CA ASP A 37 -11.65 1.40 -24.66
C ASP A 37 -12.73 2.09 -23.79
N THR A 38 -13.83 2.48 -24.42
CA THR A 38 -14.96 3.18 -23.76
C THR A 38 -16.11 2.25 -23.38
N MET A 39 -15.96 0.96 -23.64
CA MET A 39 -17.01 -0.02 -23.44
C MET A 39 -17.16 -0.36 -21.96
N ASP A 40 -18.39 -0.67 -21.57
CA ASP A 40 -18.65 -1.35 -20.31
C ASP A 40 -17.88 -2.69 -20.23
N VAL A 41 -17.30 -2.97 -19.08
CA VAL A 41 -16.38 -4.10 -18.87
C VAL A 41 -17.10 -5.46 -18.87
N GLU A 42 -18.37 -5.50 -18.43
CA GLU A 42 -19.18 -6.72 -18.50
C GLU A 42 -19.54 -7.02 -19.95
N LEU A 43 -19.87 -5.98 -20.72
CA LEU A 43 -20.06 -6.09 -22.16
C LEU A 43 -18.76 -6.52 -22.86
N ALA A 44 -17.60 -5.97 -22.51
CA ALA A 44 -16.32 -6.37 -23.08
C ALA A 44 -16.03 -7.86 -22.83
N SER A 45 -16.34 -8.38 -21.63
CA SER A 45 -16.19 -9.80 -21.32
C SER A 45 -17.12 -10.70 -22.17
N ALA A 46 -18.38 -10.29 -22.37
CA ALA A 46 -19.32 -11.04 -23.21
C ALA A 46 -18.92 -10.98 -24.70
N LEU A 47 -18.49 -9.82 -25.17
CA LEU A 47 -18.03 -9.57 -26.54
C LEU A 47 -16.78 -10.39 -26.87
N LEU A 48 -15.83 -10.52 -25.93
CA LEU A 48 -14.62 -11.34 -26.11
C LEU A 48 -14.96 -12.80 -26.46
N GLY A 49 -15.92 -13.39 -25.74
CA GLY A 49 -16.38 -14.76 -26.01
C GLY A 49 -17.01 -14.89 -27.40
N ASP A 50 -17.85 -13.93 -27.78
CA ASP A 50 -18.51 -13.93 -29.09
C ASP A 50 -17.51 -13.70 -30.25
N MET A 51 -16.55 -12.78 -30.10
CA MET A 51 -15.48 -12.55 -31.07
C MET A 51 -14.58 -13.76 -31.25
N THR A 52 -14.28 -14.49 -30.17
CA THR A 52 -13.47 -15.71 -30.24
C THR A 52 -14.16 -16.74 -31.14
N THR A 53 -15.46 -16.97 -30.93
CA THR A 53 -16.27 -17.86 -31.78
C THR A 53 -16.33 -17.35 -33.22
N MET A 54 -16.61 -16.06 -33.42
CA MET A 54 -16.69 -15.41 -34.74
C MET A 54 -15.42 -15.61 -35.57
N ILE A 55 -14.25 -15.32 -34.98
CA ILE A 55 -12.96 -15.40 -35.67
C ILE A 55 -12.61 -16.86 -35.99
N GLN A 56 -12.89 -17.77 -35.05
CA GLN A 56 -12.68 -19.20 -35.23
C GLN A 56 -13.53 -19.75 -36.40
N GLU A 57 -14.82 -19.45 -36.40
CA GLU A 57 -15.76 -19.87 -37.46
C GLU A 57 -15.35 -19.29 -38.82
N GLU A 58 -15.02 -18.00 -38.88
CA GLU A 58 -14.59 -17.34 -40.11
C GLU A 58 -13.29 -17.96 -40.66
N ARG A 59 -12.34 -18.29 -39.79
CA ARG A 59 -11.10 -18.99 -40.18
C ARG A 59 -11.41 -20.34 -40.80
N GLU A 60 -12.21 -21.17 -40.13
CA GLU A 60 -12.58 -22.50 -40.64
C GLU A 60 -13.34 -22.44 -41.97
N LEU A 61 -14.21 -21.46 -42.13
CA LEU A 61 -14.95 -21.26 -43.38
C LEU A 61 -14.03 -20.82 -44.51
N ARG A 62 -13.12 -19.87 -44.27
CA ARG A 62 -12.13 -19.44 -45.28
C ARG A 62 -11.20 -20.58 -45.69
N GLU A 63 -10.74 -21.40 -44.74
CA GLU A 63 -9.95 -22.60 -45.04
C GLU A 63 -10.72 -23.62 -45.90
N LYS A 64 -12.04 -23.78 -45.68
CA LYS A 64 -12.89 -24.63 -46.53
C LYS A 64 -12.98 -24.07 -47.96
N ILE A 65 -13.16 -22.76 -48.11
CA ILE A 65 -13.19 -22.09 -49.41
C ILE A 65 -11.86 -22.22 -50.16
N ASP A 66 -10.75 -22.10 -49.45
CA ASP A 66 -9.41 -22.29 -50.01
C ASP A 66 -9.23 -23.73 -50.53
N LYS A 67 -9.68 -24.74 -49.77
CA LYS A 67 -9.68 -26.15 -50.20
C LYS A 67 -10.56 -26.40 -51.43
N MET A 68 -11.58 -25.56 -51.67
CA MET A 68 -12.42 -25.62 -52.86
C MET A 68 -11.77 -24.99 -54.10
N SER A 69 -10.53 -24.49 -54.01
CA SER A 69 -9.78 -23.87 -55.11
C SER A 69 -10.34 -22.52 -55.59
N VAL A 70 -10.95 -21.75 -54.69
CA VAL A 70 -11.28 -20.33 -54.93
C VAL A 70 -10.00 -19.51 -54.77
N VAL A 71 -9.52 -18.90 -55.86
CA VAL A 71 -8.21 -18.22 -55.88
C VAL A 71 -8.36 -16.71 -55.75
N GLN A 72 -9.44 -16.14 -56.29
CA GLN A 72 -9.63 -14.69 -56.33
C GLN A 72 -10.14 -14.19 -54.98
N ARG A 73 -9.54 -13.12 -54.47
CA ARG A 73 -9.93 -12.46 -53.21
C ARG A 73 -10.03 -10.95 -53.42
N ARG A 74 -11.05 -10.32 -52.85
CA ARG A 74 -11.26 -8.88 -52.94
C ARG A 74 -11.77 -8.32 -51.61
N ARG A 75 -11.19 -7.20 -51.16
CA ARG A 75 -11.68 -6.48 -50.00
C ARG A 75 -12.95 -5.69 -50.34
N VAL A 76 -13.94 -5.70 -49.44
CA VAL A 76 -15.22 -4.99 -49.60
C VAL A 76 -15.68 -4.37 -48.27
N ASP A 77 -16.18 -3.15 -48.35
CA ASP A 77 -16.83 -2.44 -47.23
C ASP A 77 -18.34 -2.75 -47.24
N TYR A 78 -18.72 -3.82 -46.55
CA TYR A 78 -20.08 -4.36 -46.52
C TYR A 78 -21.13 -3.39 -45.95
N GLU A 79 -20.75 -2.48 -45.06
CA GLU A 79 -21.59 -1.44 -44.45
C GLU A 79 -22.02 -0.36 -45.46
N LEU A 80 -21.31 -0.22 -46.58
CA LEU A 80 -21.66 0.71 -47.66
C LEU A 80 -22.63 0.08 -48.67
N LEU A 81 -22.84 -1.23 -48.59
CA LEU A 81 -23.77 -1.95 -49.46
C LEU A 81 -25.16 -1.96 -48.83
N PRO A 82 -26.23 -1.84 -49.65
CA PRO A 82 -27.58 -2.09 -49.16
C PRO A 82 -27.71 -3.56 -48.75
N ASP A 83 -28.57 -3.85 -47.75
CA ASP A 83 -28.72 -5.19 -47.18
C ASP A 83 -29.04 -6.25 -48.24
N GLU A 84 -29.87 -5.91 -49.22
CA GLU A 84 -30.26 -6.81 -50.31
C GLU A 84 -29.04 -7.28 -51.15
N ALA A 85 -28.05 -6.40 -51.34
CA ALA A 85 -26.85 -6.70 -52.14
C ALA A 85 -25.82 -7.56 -51.38
N ARG A 86 -25.95 -7.67 -50.06
CA ARG A 86 -25.06 -8.47 -49.20
C ARG A 86 -25.75 -9.68 -48.57
N GLN A 87 -26.96 -10.01 -48.99
CA GLN A 87 -27.67 -11.20 -48.53
C GLN A 87 -27.27 -12.46 -49.31
N CYS A 88 -27.09 -13.57 -48.59
CA CYS A 88 -26.88 -14.85 -49.23
C CYS A 88 -28.13 -15.27 -50.04
N CYS A 89 -27.92 -15.63 -51.31
CA CYS A 89 -28.97 -16.08 -52.23
C CYS A 89 -29.69 -17.35 -51.78
N LYS A 90 -29.06 -18.16 -50.88
CA LYS A 90 -29.64 -19.39 -50.35
C LYS A 90 -30.32 -19.18 -48.99
N CYS A 91 -29.60 -18.69 -47.99
CA CYS A 91 -30.08 -18.62 -46.61
C CYS A 91 -30.54 -17.24 -46.14
N ARG A 92 -30.44 -16.20 -46.99
CA ARG A 92 -30.85 -14.82 -46.69
C ARG A 92 -30.10 -14.14 -45.54
N THR A 93 -29.06 -14.76 -45.00
CA THR A 93 -28.15 -14.13 -44.03
C THR A 93 -27.44 -12.93 -44.65
N THR A 94 -27.44 -11.80 -43.96
CA THR A 94 -26.70 -10.58 -44.30
C THR A 94 -25.22 -10.80 -44.03
N CYS A 95 -24.42 -10.93 -45.10
CA CYS A 95 -22.97 -11.18 -45.01
C CYS A 95 -22.24 -9.90 -44.59
N TYR A 96 -21.18 -10.05 -43.78
CA TYR A 96 -20.35 -8.93 -43.33
C TYR A 96 -18.86 -9.26 -43.31
N LEU A 97 -18.44 -10.37 -42.69
CA LEU A 97 -17.02 -10.75 -42.64
C LEU A 97 -16.52 -11.20 -44.01
N SER A 98 -17.31 -12.03 -44.70
CA SER A 98 -17.01 -12.54 -46.03
C SER A 98 -18.24 -13.08 -46.77
N GLY A 99 -18.08 -13.23 -48.08
CA GLY A 99 -19.05 -13.82 -48.99
C GLY A 99 -18.41 -14.19 -50.32
N ILE A 100 -19.09 -15.04 -51.09
CA ILE A 100 -18.65 -15.50 -52.41
C ILE A 100 -19.52 -14.84 -53.48
N VAL A 101 -18.86 -14.36 -54.53
CA VAL A 101 -19.51 -13.82 -55.74
C VAL A 101 -18.93 -14.46 -57.00
N CYS A 102 -19.62 -14.29 -58.13
CA CYS A 102 -19.13 -14.72 -59.44
C CYS A 102 -19.56 -13.72 -60.52
N SER A 103 -18.71 -13.52 -61.53
CA SER A 103 -19.01 -12.63 -62.65
C SER A 103 -20.20 -13.08 -63.49
N CYS A 104 -20.57 -14.37 -63.46
CA CYS A 104 -21.74 -14.88 -64.19
C CYS A 104 -23.06 -14.42 -63.57
N SER A 105 -23.05 -13.97 -62.31
CA SER A 105 -24.23 -13.55 -61.56
C SER A 105 -23.89 -12.35 -60.68
N PRO A 106 -23.70 -11.17 -61.27
CA PRO A 106 -23.23 -9.98 -60.56
C PRO A 106 -24.18 -9.53 -59.44
N ASP A 107 -25.48 -9.82 -59.56
CA ASP A 107 -26.50 -9.45 -58.58
C ASP A 107 -26.68 -10.48 -57.45
N LYS A 108 -25.83 -11.52 -57.38
CA LYS A 108 -25.93 -12.59 -56.37
C LYS A 108 -24.68 -12.71 -55.53
N MET A 109 -24.90 -12.91 -54.23
CA MET A 109 -23.88 -13.28 -53.26
C MET A 109 -24.29 -14.56 -52.53
N ALA A 110 -23.31 -15.38 -52.12
CA ALA A 110 -23.52 -16.48 -51.18
C ALA A 110 -22.65 -16.31 -49.94
N CYS A 111 -23.14 -16.66 -48.76
CA CYS A 111 -22.27 -16.81 -47.59
C CYS A 111 -21.38 -18.04 -47.74
N LEU A 112 -20.33 -18.15 -46.93
CA LEU A 112 -19.34 -19.24 -47.08
C LEU A 112 -19.92 -20.64 -46.85
N TYR A 113 -21.01 -20.76 -46.07
CA TYR A 113 -21.74 -22.02 -45.89
C TYR A 113 -22.43 -22.54 -47.17
N HIS A 114 -22.72 -21.63 -48.11
CA HIS A 114 -23.53 -21.92 -49.29
C HIS A 114 -22.82 -21.55 -50.60
N ALA A 115 -21.47 -21.51 -50.60
CA ALA A 115 -20.68 -21.19 -51.78
C ALA A 115 -21.05 -22.05 -53.01
N GLN A 116 -21.34 -23.33 -52.80
CA GLN A 116 -21.78 -24.28 -53.82
C GLN A 116 -23.16 -23.98 -54.42
N HIS A 117 -23.96 -23.11 -53.81
CA HIS A 117 -25.30 -22.75 -54.28
C HIS A 117 -25.32 -21.43 -55.06
N LEU A 118 -24.17 -20.79 -55.27
CA LEU A 118 -24.10 -19.51 -55.99
C LEU A 118 -24.38 -19.68 -57.50
N CYS A 119 -23.64 -20.58 -58.15
CA CYS A 119 -23.74 -20.86 -59.58
C CYS A 119 -23.05 -22.20 -59.93
N SER A 120 -23.13 -22.62 -61.20
CA SER A 120 -22.48 -23.84 -61.69
C SER A 120 -21.06 -23.63 -62.24
N CYS A 121 -20.50 -22.42 -62.11
CA CYS A 121 -19.14 -22.15 -62.58
C CYS A 121 -18.09 -22.90 -61.73
N PRO A 122 -16.93 -23.26 -62.31
CA PRO A 122 -15.81 -23.81 -61.55
C PRO A 122 -15.40 -22.87 -60.41
N TYR A 123 -15.06 -23.42 -59.25
CA TYR A 123 -14.69 -22.64 -58.06
C TYR A 123 -13.54 -21.63 -58.28
N ARG A 124 -12.63 -21.92 -59.21
CA ARG A 124 -11.55 -21.01 -59.64
C ARG A 124 -12.04 -19.67 -60.22
N ASN A 125 -13.29 -19.61 -60.69
CA ASN A 125 -13.92 -18.41 -61.24
C ASN A 125 -14.76 -17.65 -60.20
N LEU A 126 -14.83 -18.16 -58.96
CA LEU A 126 -15.46 -17.47 -57.85
C LEU A 126 -14.47 -16.51 -57.20
N THR A 127 -15.00 -15.47 -56.57
CA THR A 127 -14.21 -14.48 -55.83
C THR A 127 -14.70 -14.45 -54.38
N LEU A 128 -13.77 -14.62 -53.45
CA LEU A 128 -14.00 -14.37 -52.03
C LEU A 128 -13.96 -12.85 -51.78
N HIS A 129 -15.12 -12.28 -51.48
CA HIS A 129 -15.21 -10.96 -50.90
C HIS A 129 -15.01 -11.07 -49.39
N PHE A 130 -14.16 -10.22 -48.81
CA PHE A 130 -13.90 -10.19 -47.37
C PHE A 130 -13.76 -8.75 -46.87
N LYS A 131 -14.15 -8.49 -45.63
CA LYS A 131 -13.94 -7.17 -45.01
C LYS A 131 -12.57 -7.08 -44.34
N PHE A 132 -12.35 -7.96 -43.36
CA PHE A 132 -11.13 -8.02 -42.57
C PHE A 132 -10.29 -9.25 -42.91
N THR A 133 -8.97 -9.10 -42.90
CA THR A 133 -8.05 -10.22 -42.76
C THR A 133 -8.13 -10.77 -41.33
N LEU A 134 -7.70 -12.02 -41.12
CA LEU A 134 -7.64 -12.56 -39.75
C LEU A 134 -6.65 -11.75 -38.89
N ASP A 135 -5.55 -11.29 -39.49
CA ASP A 135 -4.53 -10.45 -38.85
C ASP A 135 -5.05 -9.08 -38.39
N GLU A 136 -6.15 -8.58 -38.95
CA GLU A 136 -6.82 -7.36 -38.47
C GLU A 136 -7.86 -7.64 -37.38
N LEU A 137 -8.47 -8.83 -37.38
CA LEU A 137 -9.45 -9.21 -36.36
C LEU A 137 -8.79 -9.55 -35.01
N TYR A 138 -7.59 -10.15 -35.03
CA TYR A 138 -6.87 -10.50 -33.81
C TYR A 138 -6.52 -9.27 -32.95
N PRO A 139 -5.96 -8.16 -33.49
CA PRO A 139 -5.75 -6.93 -32.72
C PRO A 139 -7.03 -6.33 -32.14
N LEU A 140 -8.14 -6.34 -32.89
CA LEU A 140 -9.43 -5.88 -32.38
C LEU A 140 -9.89 -6.70 -31.17
N MET A 141 -9.76 -8.03 -31.26
CA MET A 141 -10.08 -8.93 -30.15
C MET A 141 -9.16 -8.70 -28.96
N GLU A 142 -7.87 -8.44 -29.19
CA GLU A 142 -6.90 -8.15 -28.13
C GLU A 142 -7.24 -6.85 -27.38
N SER A 143 -7.71 -5.81 -28.07
CA SER A 143 -8.20 -4.58 -27.42
C SER A 143 -9.40 -4.86 -26.49
N VAL A 144 -10.35 -5.68 -26.92
CA VAL A 144 -11.50 -6.10 -26.09
C VAL A 144 -11.04 -6.94 -24.90
N LYS A 145 -10.08 -7.85 -25.12
CA LYS A 145 -9.49 -8.68 -24.07
C LYS A 145 -8.80 -7.83 -23.01
N LEU A 146 -7.93 -6.90 -23.42
CA LEU A 146 -7.22 -5.98 -22.53
C LEU A 146 -8.20 -5.16 -21.68
N ARG A 147 -9.31 -4.70 -22.26
CA ARG A 147 -10.38 -4.01 -21.53
C ARG A 147 -10.99 -4.89 -20.44
N SER A 148 -11.31 -6.14 -20.77
CA SER A 148 -11.92 -7.10 -19.84
C SER A 148 -10.96 -7.52 -18.71
N GLU A 149 -9.72 -7.85 -19.05
CA GLU A 149 -8.70 -8.32 -18.10
C GLU A 149 -8.24 -7.20 -17.16
N SER A 150 -8.00 -6.00 -17.69
CA SER A 150 -7.56 -4.87 -16.86
C SER A 150 -8.55 -4.52 -15.74
N TYR A 151 -9.86 -4.72 -15.96
CA TYR A 151 -10.85 -4.50 -14.92
C TYR A 151 -10.86 -5.64 -13.88
N LYS A 152 -10.69 -6.90 -14.31
CA LYS A 152 -10.60 -8.05 -13.39
C LYS A 152 -9.39 -7.96 -12.48
N GLU A 153 -8.23 -7.59 -13.04
CA GLU A 153 -7.00 -7.36 -12.29
C GLU A 153 -7.17 -6.21 -11.28
N TRP A 154 -7.75 -5.10 -11.72
CA TRP A 154 -8.05 -3.96 -10.85
C TRP A 154 -9.01 -4.35 -9.72
N LEU A 155 -10.11 -5.05 -10.02
CA LEU A 155 -11.07 -5.52 -9.02
C LEU A 155 -10.40 -6.38 -7.96
N SER A 156 -9.66 -7.41 -8.38
CA SER A 156 -8.95 -8.30 -7.44
C SER A 156 -7.97 -7.51 -6.57
N ALA A 157 -7.23 -6.57 -7.16
CA ALA A 157 -6.28 -5.75 -6.44
C ALA A 157 -6.96 -4.85 -5.38
N VAL A 158 -8.14 -4.30 -5.68
CA VAL A 158 -8.87 -3.42 -4.77
C VAL A 158 -9.59 -4.22 -3.68
N GLU A 159 -10.19 -5.36 -4.02
CA GLU A 159 -10.80 -6.28 -3.04
C GLU A 159 -9.77 -6.73 -2.01
N ASP A 160 -8.56 -7.12 -2.44
CA ASP A 160 -7.47 -7.51 -1.54
C ASP A 160 -7.07 -6.39 -0.55
N ILE A 161 -7.08 -5.13 -1.00
CA ILE A 161 -6.76 -3.95 -0.17
C ILE A 161 -7.91 -3.66 0.80
N VAL A 162 -9.13 -3.54 0.29
CA VAL A 162 -10.30 -3.13 1.09
C VAL A 162 -10.64 -4.18 2.15
N GLU A 163 -10.53 -5.46 1.81
CA GLU A 163 -10.78 -6.55 2.75
C GLU A 163 -9.58 -6.84 3.66
N ASN A 164 -8.44 -6.15 3.45
CA ASN A 164 -7.18 -6.36 4.17
C ASN A 164 -6.75 -7.85 4.22
N LYS A 165 -7.02 -8.59 3.13
CA LYS A 165 -6.75 -10.03 3.01
C LYS A 165 -5.33 -10.34 2.54
N GLY A 166 -4.63 -9.34 2.01
CA GLY A 166 -3.29 -9.52 1.43
C GLY A 166 -2.21 -9.84 2.48
N ALA A 167 -1.42 -10.89 2.24
CA ALA A 167 -0.22 -11.18 3.03
C ALA A 167 0.87 -10.09 2.91
N LYS A 168 0.79 -9.27 1.85
CA LYS A 168 1.67 -8.12 1.59
C LYS A 168 0.82 -6.88 1.32
N LYS A 169 0.94 -5.89 2.20
CA LYS A 169 0.33 -4.57 2.03
C LYS A 169 1.00 -3.82 0.88
N LYS A 170 0.20 -3.10 0.09
CA LYS A 170 0.68 -2.25 -1.01
C LYS A 170 1.10 -0.87 -0.50
N GLY A 171 1.98 -0.18 -1.22
CA GLY A 171 2.35 1.21 -0.87
C GLY A 171 1.19 2.19 -1.06
N LEU A 172 1.22 3.32 -0.35
CA LEU A 172 0.23 4.39 -0.52
C LEU A 172 0.17 4.93 -1.96
N GLU A 173 1.31 4.99 -2.66
CA GLU A 173 1.36 5.43 -4.06
C GLU A 173 0.64 4.45 -5.01
N GLU A 174 0.66 3.15 -4.70
CA GLU A 174 -0.07 2.16 -5.48
C GLU A 174 -1.58 2.32 -5.31
N LEU A 175 -2.06 2.67 -4.11
CA LEU A 175 -3.48 2.96 -3.88
C LEU A 175 -3.93 4.15 -4.74
N HIS A 176 -3.15 5.24 -4.75
CA HIS A 176 -3.41 6.40 -5.63
C HIS A 176 -3.45 6.00 -7.11
N SER A 177 -2.51 5.15 -7.56
CA SER A 177 -2.49 4.66 -8.95
C SER A 177 -3.73 3.84 -9.32
N LEU A 178 -4.28 3.06 -8.38
CA LEU A 178 -5.51 2.28 -8.59
C LEU A 178 -6.75 3.18 -8.69
N VAL A 179 -6.80 4.27 -7.91
CA VAL A 179 -7.87 5.28 -8.03
C VAL A 179 -7.80 5.97 -9.39
N GLU A 180 -6.63 6.45 -9.79
CA GLU A 180 -6.41 7.10 -11.09
C GLU A 180 -6.73 6.18 -12.27
N GLN A 181 -6.34 4.90 -12.17
CA GLN A 181 -6.64 3.89 -13.19
C GLN A 181 -8.15 3.71 -13.38
N ALA A 182 -8.92 3.65 -12.28
CA ALA A 182 -10.37 3.49 -12.33
C ALA A 182 -11.07 4.68 -12.97
N GLU A 183 -10.60 5.90 -12.68
CA GLU A 183 -11.13 7.14 -13.26
C GLU A 183 -10.80 7.25 -14.75
N THR A 184 -9.53 7.04 -15.10
CA THR A 184 -9.05 7.12 -16.49
C THR A 184 -9.71 6.08 -17.38
N LYS A 185 -9.88 4.85 -16.87
CA LYS A 185 -10.51 3.74 -17.59
C LYS A 185 -12.04 3.69 -17.40
N ALA A 186 -12.63 4.65 -16.67
CA ALA A 186 -14.07 4.69 -16.39
C ALA A 186 -14.64 3.33 -15.97
N PHE A 187 -14.05 2.70 -14.96
CA PHE A 187 -14.48 1.38 -14.48
C PHE A 187 -15.83 1.45 -13.74
N PRO A 188 -16.70 0.45 -13.89
CA PRO A 188 -17.96 0.37 -13.14
C PRO A 188 -17.73 -0.11 -11.70
N LYS A 189 -18.77 0.05 -10.87
CA LYS A 189 -18.81 -0.11 -9.39
C LYS A 189 -18.27 1.10 -8.60
N LEU A 190 -19.14 2.10 -8.47
CA LEU A 190 -18.93 3.27 -7.61
C LEU A 190 -18.65 2.88 -6.15
N SER A 191 -19.31 1.86 -5.60
CA SER A 191 -19.17 1.51 -4.18
C SER A 191 -17.77 1.06 -3.78
N LEU A 192 -17.11 0.23 -4.59
CA LEU A 192 -15.77 -0.27 -4.30
C LEU A 192 -14.71 0.83 -4.54
N LEU A 193 -14.89 1.64 -5.59
CA LEU A 193 -14.05 2.81 -5.84
C LEU A 193 -14.15 3.84 -4.70
N ASP A 194 -15.35 4.10 -4.19
CA ASP A 194 -15.58 5.02 -3.08
C ASP A 194 -14.96 4.49 -1.77
N GLN A 195 -15.01 3.17 -1.54
CA GLN A 195 -14.28 2.54 -0.44
C GLN A 195 -12.76 2.71 -0.60
N LEU A 196 -12.21 2.46 -1.78
CA LEU A 196 -10.78 2.65 -2.07
C LEU A 196 -10.36 4.11 -1.85
N ARG A 197 -11.16 5.09 -2.30
CA ARG A 197 -10.91 6.53 -2.06
C ARG A 197 -10.90 6.87 -0.58
N THR A 198 -11.84 6.32 0.18
CA THR A 198 -11.93 6.52 1.63
C THR A 198 -10.68 5.99 2.32
N VAL A 199 -10.31 4.73 2.04
CA VAL A 199 -9.09 4.10 2.56
C VAL A 199 -7.84 4.91 2.19
N THR A 200 -7.73 5.36 0.94
CA THR A 200 -6.59 6.15 0.47
C THR A 200 -6.51 7.49 1.20
N SER A 201 -7.63 8.18 1.38
CA SER A 201 -7.68 9.46 2.10
C SER A 201 -7.35 9.31 3.59
N GLU A 202 -7.81 8.24 4.24
CA GLU A 202 -7.45 7.94 5.63
C GLU A 202 -5.95 7.66 5.77
N ALA A 203 -5.39 6.85 4.85
CA ALA A 203 -3.98 6.58 4.80
C ALA A 203 -3.13 7.84 4.57
N ASP A 204 -3.57 8.76 3.71
CA ASP A 204 -2.92 10.07 3.50
C ASP A 204 -2.90 10.89 4.80
N LYS A 205 -4.03 10.97 5.51
CA LYS A 205 -4.11 11.69 6.80
C LYS A 205 -3.13 11.10 7.81
N VAL A 206 -3.08 9.78 7.92
CA VAL A 206 -2.15 9.10 8.82
C VAL A 206 -0.70 9.33 8.39
N ALA A 207 -0.39 9.32 7.09
CA ALA A 207 0.95 9.62 6.59
C ALA A 207 1.40 11.05 6.93
N VAL A 208 0.50 12.04 6.81
CA VAL A 208 0.77 13.44 7.20
C VAL A 208 1.00 13.55 8.70
N MET A 209 0.14 12.94 9.53
CA MET A 209 0.33 12.91 10.98
C MET A 209 1.65 12.24 11.35
N ALA A 210 1.98 11.09 10.75
CA ALA A 210 3.23 10.38 10.98
C ALA A 210 4.46 11.25 10.64
N GLN A 211 4.38 11.99 9.54
CA GLN A 211 5.44 12.91 9.15
C GLN A 211 5.57 14.09 10.11
N GLN A 212 4.47 14.62 10.64
CA GLN A 212 4.47 15.69 11.64
C GLN A 212 5.13 15.22 12.94
N LEU A 213 4.80 14.02 13.42
CA LEU A 213 5.43 13.43 14.62
C LEU A 213 6.94 13.29 14.45
N LEU A 214 7.40 12.79 13.30
CA LEU A 214 8.84 12.69 12.99
C LEU A 214 9.55 14.05 12.85
N ASN A 215 8.82 15.10 12.46
CA ASN A 215 9.36 16.44 12.26
C ASN A 215 9.43 17.30 13.54
N GLY A 216 8.95 16.80 14.68
CA GLY A 216 8.94 17.49 15.99
C GLY A 216 10.29 18.11 16.40
N LYS A 217 11.40 17.65 15.81
CA LYS A 217 12.75 18.22 15.98
C LYS A 217 12.94 19.69 15.60
N ARG A 218 12.07 20.32 14.80
CA ARG A 218 12.36 21.67 14.24
C ARG A 218 11.83 22.88 15.01
N GLN A 219 10.88 22.72 15.94
CA GLN A 219 10.28 23.89 16.63
C GLN A 219 10.81 24.14 18.06
N THR A 220 11.43 23.16 18.71
CA THR A 220 11.86 23.28 20.12
C THR A 220 13.29 23.79 20.31
N ARG A 221 14.14 23.80 19.27
CA ARG A 221 15.53 24.30 19.38
C ARG A 221 15.69 25.82 19.41
N TYR A 222 14.64 26.63 19.21
CA TYR A 222 14.73 28.10 19.24
C TYR A 222 14.15 28.76 20.49
N ARG A 223 13.77 28.02 21.54
CA ARG A 223 13.33 28.63 22.82
C ARG A 223 14.34 28.44 23.94
N SER A 224 15.60 28.79 23.66
CA SER A 224 16.50 29.33 24.68
C SER A 224 16.18 30.82 24.86
N GLY A 225 15.05 31.12 25.50
CA GLY A 225 14.61 32.48 25.76
C GLY A 225 13.35 32.44 26.61
N GLY A 226 13.48 32.84 27.87
CA GLY A 226 12.49 32.66 28.92
C GLY A 226 11.07 33.05 28.52
N GLY A 227 10.15 32.10 28.68
CA GLY A 227 8.72 32.32 28.50
C GLY A 227 7.98 31.07 28.95
N LYS A 228 7.30 31.16 30.10
CA LYS A 228 6.35 30.17 30.61
C LYS A 228 5.18 30.03 29.62
N SER A 229 5.38 29.24 28.56
CA SER A 229 4.32 28.76 27.68
C SER A 229 4.22 27.27 27.95
N GLN A 230 3.12 26.86 28.57
CA GLN A 230 2.83 25.50 29.00
C GLN A 230 3.17 24.45 27.91
N ASN A 231 3.97 23.45 28.31
CA ASN A 231 4.15 22.16 27.65
C ASN A 231 2.80 21.42 27.61
N GLN A 232 1.94 21.72 26.64
CA GLN A 232 0.63 21.06 26.51
C GLN A 232 0.51 20.14 25.29
N ASN A 233 1.54 20.05 24.44
CA ASN A 233 1.52 19.22 23.22
C ASN A 233 2.82 18.39 23.09
N GLU A 234 3.26 17.74 24.17
CA GLU A 234 4.35 16.74 24.08
C GLU A 234 3.72 15.37 23.80
N LEU A 235 4.24 14.64 22.81
CA LEU A 235 3.76 13.31 22.44
C LEU A 235 4.12 12.32 23.55
N THR A 236 3.12 11.69 24.16
CA THR A 236 3.33 10.66 25.19
C THR A 236 3.73 9.32 24.58
N VAL A 237 4.34 8.44 25.39
CA VAL A 237 4.71 7.09 24.96
C VAL A 237 3.47 6.27 24.58
N GLU A 238 2.38 6.42 25.33
CA GLU A 238 1.11 5.75 25.08
C GLU A 238 0.48 6.19 23.75
N GLU A 239 0.54 7.49 23.44
CA GLU A 239 0.08 8.02 22.15
C GLU A 239 0.93 7.49 20.99
N LEU A 240 2.27 7.44 21.15
CA LEU A 240 3.16 6.86 20.14
C LEU A 240 2.85 5.38 19.91
N ARG A 241 2.64 4.59 20.97
CA ARG A 241 2.25 3.17 20.87
C ARG A 241 0.92 3.01 20.12
N SER A 242 -0.10 3.77 20.52
CA SER A 242 -1.41 3.77 19.89
C SER A 242 -1.32 4.13 18.40
N PHE A 243 -0.50 5.13 18.06
CA PHE A 243 -0.31 5.57 16.68
C PHE A 243 0.40 4.52 15.82
N VAL A 244 1.43 3.85 16.35
CA VAL A 244 2.10 2.73 15.67
C VAL A 244 1.14 1.57 15.45
N GLN A 245 0.27 1.27 16.42
CA GLN A 245 -0.77 0.24 16.25
C GLN A 245 -1.79 0.62 15.17
N GLN A 246 -2.20 1.88 15.10
CA GLN A 246 -3.09 2.37 14.03
C GLN A 246 -2.44 2.22 12.65
N LEU A 247 -1.15 2.56 12.52
CA LEU A 247 -0.38 2.35 11.29
C LEU A 247 -0.36 0.87 10.87
N ASP A 248 -0.23 -0.04 11.84
CA ASP A 248 -0.23 -1.49 11.57
C ASP A 248 -1.60 -2.05 11.19
N ASN A 249 -2.68 -1.35 11.49
CA ASN A 249 -4.03 -1.74 11.08
C ASN A 249 -4.43 -1.20 9.71
N LEU A 250 -3.68 -0.24 9.14
CA LEU A 250 -3.95 0.26 7.78
C LEU A 250 -3.76 -0.84 6.73
N PRO A 251 -4.58 -0.89 5.67
CA PRO A 251 -4.46 -1.87 4.59
C PRO A 251 -3.27 -1.60 3.64
N CYS A 252 -2.50 -0.54 3.88
CA CYS A 252 -1.36 -0.13 3.06
C CYS A 252 -0.11 0.15 3.90
N ASN A 253 1.04 0.17 3.24
CA ASN A 253 2.32 0.56 3.82
C ASN A 253 2.53 2.07 3.72
N ILE A 254 2.84 2.68 4.85
CA ILE A 254 3.22 4.09 4.97
C ILE A 254 4.73 4.20 5.11
N ARG A 255 5.39 5.05 4.32
CA ARG A 255 6.86 5.20 4.30
C ARG A 255 7.46 5.55 5.66
N GLN A 256 6.70 6.28 6.48
CA GLN A 256 7.08 6.73 7.82
C GLN A 256 6.98 5.63 8.88
N ALA A 257 6.23 4.55 8.63
CA ALA A 257 5.95 3.53 9.65
C ALA A 257 7.22 2.86 10.24
N PRO A 258 8.25 2.49 9.45
CA PRO A 258 9.49 1.92 9.99
C PRO A 258 10.22 2.88 10.94
N LEU A 259 10.19 4.19 10.66
CA LEU A 259 10.88 5.21 11.47
C LEU A 259 10.20 5.40 12.84
N LEU A 260 8.87 5.37 12.86
CA LEU A 260 8.10 5.47 14.10
C LEU A 260 8.21 4.18 14.94
N LYS A 261 8.28 3.02 14.30
CA LYS A 261 8.58 1.74 14.98
C LYS A 261 9.96 1.74 15.62
N ASP A 262 10.99 2.21 14.89
CA ASP A 262 12.34 2.36 15.44
C ASP A 262 12.37 3.33 16.64
N LEU A 263 11.68 4.48 16.54
CA LEU A 263 11.55 5.40 17.66
C LEU A 263 10.90 4.72 18.87
N LEU A 264 9.80 3.98 18.67
CA LEU A 264 9.13 3.26 19.74
C LEU A 264 10.04 2.21 20.39
N THR A 265 10.79 1.43 19.60
CA THR A 265 11.76 0.47 20.12
C THR A 265 12.84 1.14 20.98
N ARG A 266 13.37 2.29 20.53
CA ARG A 266 14.36 3.04 21.31
C ARG A 266 13.77 3.61 22.61
N VAL A 267 12.51 4.03 22.60
CA VAL A 267 11.79 4.45 23.81
C VAL A 267 11.60 3.28 24.77
N ASP A 268 11.22 2.10 24.27
CA ASP A 268 11.04 0.89 25.08
C ASP A 268 12.36 0.47 25.74
N ASP A 269 13.45 0.46 24.99
CA ASP A 269 14.78 0.17 25.50
C ASP A 269 15.20 1.18 26.58
N PHE A 270 14.90 2.47 26.37
CA PHE A 270 15.15 3.51 27.37
C PHE A 270 14.35 3.27 28.65
N GLN A 271 13.05 2.97 28.55
CA GLN A 271 12.21 2.69 29.72
C GLN A 271 12.71 1.46 30.50
N GLN A 272 13.11 0.39 29.81
CA GLN A 272 13.67 -0.81 30.44
C GLN A 272 14.98 -0.52 31.19
N ARG A 273 15.91 0.19 30.54
CA ARG A 273 17.19 0.58 31.16
C ARG A 273 16.99 1.52 32.34
N SER A 274 16.05 2.47 32.22
CA SER A 274 15.69 3.40 33.29
C SER A 274 15.19 2.65 34.52
N ASN A 275 14.23 1.75 34.35
CA ASN A 275 13.67 0.97 35.46
C ASN A 275 14.76 0.13 36.16
N ARG A 276 15.70 -0.44 35.39
CA ARG A 276 16.83 -1.19 35.94
C ARG A 276 17.75 -0.31 36.80
N LEU A 277 18.17 0.85 36.30
CA LEU A 277 19.08 1.76 37.04
C LEU A 277 18.41 2.44 38.23
N LEU A 278 17.11 2.75 38.13
CA LEU A 278 16.34 3.31 39.24
C LEU A 278 16.16 2.30 40.39
N SER A 279 16.14 1.00 40.08
CA SER A 279 16.00 -0.08 41.07
C SER A 279 17.35 -0.57 41.64
N ASP A 280 18.48 -0.19 41.02
CA ASP A 280 19.81 -0.55 41.50
C ASP A 280 20.12 0.25 42.78
N GLU A 281 20.74 -0.38 43.79
CA GLU A 281 21.12 0.28 45.04
C GLU A 281 22.32 1.22 44.85
N ALA A 282 23.24 0.87 43.94
CA ALA A 282 24.48 1.60 43.68
C ALA A 282 24.79 1.71 42.18
N PRO A 283 23.93 2.40 41.39
CA PRO A 283 24.13 2.58 39.97
C PRO A 283 25.36 3.44 39.68
N SER A 284 26.03 3.19 38.55
CA SER A 284 27.15 4.01 38.09
C SER A 284 26.67 5.41 37.64
N PRO A 285 27.30 6.51 38.11
CA PRO A 285 27.00 7.85 37.62
C PRO A 285 27.23 8.01 36.12
N GLN A 286 28.20 7.29 35.56
CA GLN A 286 28.48 7.30 34.13
C GLN A 286 27.33 6.67 33.34
N GLU A 287 26.83 5.51 33.76
CA GLU A 287 25.73 4.81 33.08
C GLU A 287 24.43 5.64 33.12
N LEU A 288 24.15 6.32 34.24
CA LEU A 288 23.03 7.23 34.36
C LEU A 288 23.17 8.46 33.45
N GLN A 289 24.36 9.03 33.33
CA GLN A 289 24.62 10.15 32.42
C GLN A 289 24.48 9.73 30.95
N GLU A 290 25.04 8.57 30.56
CA GLU A 290 24.90 8.03 29.22
C GLU A 290 23.43 7.79 28.85
N LEU A 291 22.62 7.28 29.78
CA LEU A 291 21.19 7.08 29.55
C LEU A 291 20.44 8.41 29.40
N LEU A 292 20.78 9.43 30.20
CA LEU A 292 20.23 10.78 30.04
C LEU A 292 20.63 11.40 28.68
N ASP A 293 21.84 11.14 28.18
CA ASP A 293 22.27 11.63 26.87
C ASP A 293 21.49 10.96 25.72
N VAL A 294 21.16 9.66 25.85
CA VAL A 294 20.27 8.95 24.90
C VAL A 294 18.90 9.61 24.82
N SER A 295 18.37 10.08 25.95
CA SER A 295 17.03 10.70 26.00
C SER A 295 16.92 11.97 25.14
N LEU A 296 18.04 12.68 24.89
CA LEU A 296 18.06 13.87 24.03
C LEU A 296 17.70 13.56 22.57
N GLY A 297 17.81 12.29 22.17
CA GLY A 297 17.44 11.80 20.83
C GLY A 297 16.03 11.23 20.74
N LEU A 298 15.25 11.25 21.82
CA LEU A 298 13.88 10.75 21.92
C LEU A 298 12.91 11.93 21.99
N ASP A 299 12.21 12.22 20.89
CA ASP A 299 11.26 13.34 20.80
C ASP A 299 9.86 12.95 21.38
N VAL A 300 9.86 12.42 22.60
CA VAL A 300 8.65 12.01 23.34
C VAL A 300 8.75 12.44 24.79
N GLU A 301 7.61 12.59 25.45
CA GLU A 301 7.58 12.80 26.90
C GLU A 301 8.06 11.53 27.62
N LEU A 302 9.09 11.68 28.46
CA LEU A 302 9.71 10.58 29.19
C LEU A 302 9.56 10.80 30.70
N PRO A 303 8.59 10.13 31.36
CA PRO A 303 8.33 10.32 32.78
C PRO A 303 9.51 9.91 33.69
N GLN A 304 10.44 9.09 33.18
CA GLN A 304 11.62 8.64 33.93
C GLN A 304 12.71 9.72 34.05
N LEU A 305 12.71 10.77 33.22
CA LEU A 305 13.77 11.80 33.24
C LEU A 305 13.98 12.53 34.56
N PRO A 306 12.95 13.05 35.25
CA PRO A 306 13.14 13.67 36.56
C PRO A 306 13.74 12.67 37.56
N LEU A 307 13.23 11.44 37.59
CA LEU A 307 13.70 10.39 38.50
C LEU A 307 15.16 10.01 38.24
N LEU A 308 15.58 9.92 36.97
CA LEU A 308 16.96 9.61 36.59
C LEU A 308 17.93 10.74 36.95
N ARG A 309 17.50 12.01 36.87
CA ARG A 309 18.31 13.16 37.29
C ARG A 309 18.54 13.13 38.79
N GLU A 310 17.49 12.89 39.57
CA GLU A 310 17.60 12.71 41.03
C GLU A 310 18.51 11.53 41.37
N ARG A 311 18.33 10.38 40.69
CA ARG A 311 19.16 9.19 40.89
C ARG A 311 20.63 9.44 40.56
N LEU A 312 20.93 10.25 39.54
CA LEU A 312 22.30 10.62 39.16
C LEU A 312 22.98 11.47 40.24
N GLU A 313 22.27 12.43 40.84
CA GLU A 313 22.79 13.22 41.96
C GLU A 313 23.11 12.33 43.16
N GLN A 314 22.19 11.40 43.49
CA GLN A 314 22.41 10.40 44.54
C GLN A 314 23.64 9.52 44.25
N ALA A 315 23.78 9.02 43.02
CA ALA A 315 24.91 8.18 42.62
C ALA A 315 26.25 8.90 42.70
N ARG A 316 26.32 10.16 42.23
CA ARG A 316 27.53 11.00 42.32
C ARG A 316 27.94 11.24 43.77
N TRP A 317 26.97 11.48 44.65
CA TRP A 317 27.25 11.66 46.07
C TRP A 317 27.75 10.36 46.71
N LEU A 318 27.08 9.23 46.47
CA LEU A 318 27.52 7.92 46.98
C LEU A 318 28.94 7.57 46.52
N GLU A 319 29.27 7.85 45.27
CA GLU A 319 30.62 7.67 44.73
C GLU A 319 31.63 8.57 45.44
N ALA A 320 31.31 9.85 45.68
CA ALA A 320 32.17 10.76 46.42
C ALA A 320 32.41 10.30 47.87
N VAL A 321 31.37 9.78 48.55
CA VAL A 321 31.49 9.20 49.90
C VAL A 321 32.39 7.98 49.90
N GLN A 322 32.23 7.09 48.91
CA GLN A 322 33.07 5.89 48.78
C GLN A 322 34.53 6.26 48.48
N GLN A 323 34.77 7.21 47.57
CA GLN A 323 36.11 7.70 47.24
C GLN A 323 36.80 8.32 48.45
N ALA A 324 36.13 9.18 49.21
CA ALA A 324 36.67 9.76 50.43
C ALA A 324 36.98 8.70 51.50
N SER A 325 36.10 7.68 51.63
CA SER A 325 36.30 6.58 52.59
C SER A 325 37.45 5.63 52.20
N SER A 326 37.78 5.54 50.91
CA SER A 326 38.82 4.65 50.39
C SER A 326 40.25 5.13 50.67
N ARG A 327 40.43 6.42 50.99
CA ARG A 327 41.73 7.05 51.21
C ARG A 327 41.83 7.52 52.68
N PRO A 328 42.62 6.84 53.54
CA PRO A 328 42.71 7.13 54.97
C PRO A 328 43.06 8.59 55.29
N ASP A 329 43.92 9.22 54.49
CA ASP A 329 44.38 10.60 54.71
C ASP A 329 43.37 11.68 54.24
N SER A 330 42.28 11.27 53.58
CA SER A 330 41.32 12.21 52.96
C SER A 330 40.03 12.40 53.74
N LEU A 331 39.71 11.50 54.68
CA LEU A 331 38.47 11.52 55.44
C LEU A 331 38.64 12.27 56.77
N CYS A 332 38.82 13.59 56.70
CA CYS A 332 38.85 14.47 57.88
C CYS A 332 37.45 14.95 58.29
N LEU A 333 37.31 15.52 59.50
CA LEU A 333 36.06 16.06 60.03
C LEU A 333 35.38 17.06 59.08
N ASP A 334 36.15 17.97 58.48
CA ASP A 334 35.63 18.94 57.50
C ASP A 334 35.12 18.27 56.22
N THR A 335 35.78 17.20 55.77
CA THR A 335 35.33 16.43 54.62
C THR A 335 34.04 15.67 54.92
N MET A 336 33.93 15.09 56.12
CA MET A 336 32.68 14.43 56.57
C MET A 336 31.53 15.44 56.67
N ARG A 337 31.73 16.60 57.30
CA ARG A 337 30.72 17.67 57.41
C ARG A 337 30.25 18.14 56.03
N ARG A 338 31.18 18.41 55.11
CA ARG A 338 30.86 18.79 53.72
C ARG A 338 30.06 17.71 52.98
N LEU A 339 30.43 16.44 53.11
CA LEU A 339 29.69 15.34 52.48
C LEU A 339 28.29 15.20 53.09
N ILE A 340 28.14 15.43 54.40
CA ILE A 340 26.84 15.46 55.06
C ILE A 340 25.96 16.59 54.51
N ASP A 341 26.48 17.81 54.41
CA ASP A 341 25.76 18.96 53.88
C ASP A 341 25.29 18.74 52.43
N GLN A 342 26.13 18.11 51.60
CA GLN A 342 25.77 17.73 50.23
C GLN A 342 24.68 16.65 50.18
N GLY A 343 24.64 15.75 51.16
CA GLY A 343 23.68 14.65 51.23
C GLY A 343 22.27 15.10 51.66
N VAL A 344 22.17 16.12 52.51
CA VAL A 344 20.88 16.63 53.03
C VAL A 344 19.95 17.16 51.93
N GLY A 345 20.51 17.68 50.83
CA GLY A 345 19.75 18.22 49.70
C GLY A 345 19.24 17.18 48.70
N LEU A 346 19.60 15.90 48.86
CA LEU A 346 19.26 14.84 47.91
C LEU A 346 17.85 14.29 48.15
N ALA A 347 17.21 13.82 47.07
CA ALA A 347 15.96 13.07 47.18
C ALA A 347 16.15 11.79 48.04
N PRO A 348 15.13 11.37 48.81
CA PRO A 348 15.25 10.22 49.72
C PRO A 348 15.45 8.91 48.96
N HIS A 349 16.41 8.10 49.43
CA HIS A 349 16.69 6.76 48.90
C HIS A 349 17.39 5.90 49.95
N SER A 350 17.08 4.60 50.00
CA SER A 350 17.61 3.62 50.98
C SER A 350 19.14 3.65 51.09
N SER A 351 19.84 3.66 49.95
CA SER A 351 21.30 3.65 49.90
C SER A 351 21.92 4.98 50.36
N VAL A 352 21.26 6.11 50.09
CA VAL A 352 21.70 7.43 50.55
C VAL A 352 21.53 7.53 52.06
N GLU A 353 20.37 7.17 52.60
CA GLU A 353 20.08 7.19 54.04
C GLU A 353 21.07 6.30 54.82
N ARG A 354 21.38 5.11 54.29
CA ARG A 354 22.34 4.18 54.90
C ARG A 354 23.76 4.77 54.94
N ALA A 355 24.21 5.38 53.84
CA ALA A 355 25.52 6.03 53.79
C ALA A 355 25.56 7.29 54.66
N MET A 356 24.45 8.03 54.72
CA MET A 356 24.29 9.23 55.52
C MET A 356 24.41 8.91 57.02
N ALA A 357 23.68 7.89 57.49
CA ALA A 357 23.74 7.42 58.87
C ALA A 357 25.17 6.98 59.25
N ARG A 358 25.85 6.27 58.36
CA ARG A 358 27.24 5.84 58.58
C ARG A 358 28.21 7.02 58.68
N LEU A 359 28.06 8.05 57.83
CA LEU A 359 28.88 9.26 57.91
C LEU A 359 28.64 10.04 59.21
N GLN A 360 27.39 10.14 59.65
CA GLN A 360 27.04 10.80 60.92
C GLN A 360 27.61 10.05 62.14
N GLU A 361 27.54 8.72 62.13
CA GLU A 361 28.15 7.88 63.15
C GLU A 361 29.67 8.07 63.20
N LEU A 362 30.33 8.01 62.03
CA LEU A 362 31.78 8.24 61.92
C LEU A 362 32.20 9.64 62.37
N LEU A 363 31.44 10.67 62.01
CA LEU A 363 31.69 12.04 62.44
C LEU A 363 31.61 12.14 63.98
N THR A 364 30.53 11.61 64.56
CA THR A 364 30.30 11.64 66.02
C THR A 364 31.43 10.96 66.78
N VAL A 365 31.86 9.78 66.32
CA VAL A 365 32.98 9.04 66.94
C VAL A 365 34.29 9.82 66.80
N SER A 366 34.54 10.43 65.64
CA SER A 366 35.77 11.18 65.37
C SER A 366 35.87 12.46 66.19
N GLU A 367 34.76 13.20 66.36
CA GLU A 367 34.69 14.39 67.22
C GLU A 367 34.96 14.05 68.69
N GLN A 368 34.39 12.94 69.21
CA GLN A 368 34.67 12.47 70.57
C GLN A 368 36.15 12.11 70.79
N TRP A 369 36.81 11.56 69.77
CA TRP A 369 38.25 11.27 69.85
C TRP A 369 39.08 12.55 69.86
N GLU A 370 38.73 13.53 69.01
CA GLU A 370 39.40 14.84 68.98
C GLU A 370 39.27 15.57 70.33
N GLU A 371 38.07 15.63 70.90
CA GLU A 371 37.82 16.20 72.23
C GLU A 371 38.64 15.51 73.33
N ARG A 372 38.72 14.17 73.32
CA ARG A 372 39.55 13.41 74.28
C ARG A 372 41.02 13.73 74.15
N VAL A 373 41.53 13.86 72.92
CA VAL A 373 42.94 14.18 72.67
C VAL A 373 43.24 15.61 73.13
N LEU A 374 42.38 16.58 72.80
CA LEU A 374 42.50 17.96 73.25
C LEU A 374 42.49 18.06 74.78
N GLY A 375 41.55 17.37 75.44
CA GLY A 375 41.48 17.33 76.91
C GLY A 375 42.73 16.71 77.57
N LEU A 376 43.41 15.77 76.91
CA LEU A 376 44.70 15.22 77.38
C LEU A 376 45.87 16.16 77.11
N MET A 377 45.79 17.00 76.08
CA MET A 377 46.81 18.02 75.77
C MET A 377 46.71 19.23 76.71
N ASP A 378 45.50 19.64 77.09
CA ASP A 378 45.25 20.74 78.02
C ASP A 378 45.52 20.35 79.49
N ALA A 379 45.54 19.05 79.80
CA ALA A 379 45.86 18.51 81.13
C ALA A 379 47.38 18.35 81.39
N ARG A 380 48.24 18.84 80.49
CA ARG A 380 49.70 18.80 80.57
C ARG A 380 50.27 20.21 80.65
#